data_AF-A0A9N9QWT9-F1
#
_entry.id   AF-A0A9N9QWT9-F1
#
_cell.length_a   1.000
_cell.length_b   1.000
_cell.length_c   1.000
_cell.angle_alpha   90.00
_cell.angle_beta   90.00
_cell.angle_gamma   90.00
#
_symmetry.space_group_name_H-M   'P 1'
#
loop_
_entity.id
_entity.type
_entity.pdbx_description
1 polymer ?
#
loop_
_entity_poly.entity_id
_entity_poly.type
_entity_poly.pdbx_seq_one_letter_code
_entity_poly.pdbx_strand_id
1 'polypeptide(L)'
;MLLSVSSLVSIEILLEKLLYRFLSHSYCITLVSEKSLVHQINSSFVYISPKENGSLENQLLNVSEMGCSDYIVCLEDPKSFMIAFENVVHMGNTRRSDRKIIFLPFENNYDTKMKLLEVLTLKETSFVANLLLILPIDQCGNCDFYDLVTHKYSGPDAESVQPYFMDQWNSCTLDFLNNTDLFPHDMSNLNGKSLKVACFTYKPYVLLDIETSIESRGRDGTEVRIVDEFCRYAFKRFF
;
A
#
# COMPACT_ATOMS: atom_id res chain seq x y z
N MET A 1 -15.68 -9.33 42.10
CA MET A 1 -14.34 -9.04 41.56
C MET A 1 -14.25 -9.70 40.20
N LEU A 2 -14.62 -8.97 39.15
CA LEU A 2 -14.50 -9.44 37.78
C LEU A 2 -13.09 -9.11 37.31
N LEU A 3 -12.38 -10.16 36.91
CA LEU A 3 -11.02 -10.12 36.41
C LEU A 3 -10.97 -9.18 35.20
N SER A 4 -10.13 -8.15 35.29
CA SER A 4 -9.75 -7.31 34.16
C SER A 4 -9.19 -8.21 33.06
N VAL A 5 -9.81 -8.18 31.89
CA VAL A 5 -9.23 -8.73 30.66
C VAL A 5 -7.92 -7.99 30.44
N SER A 6 -6.82 -8.68 30.76
CA SER A 6 -5.47 -8.23 30.55
C SER A 6 -5.25 -7.94 29.07
N SER A 7 -4.60 -6.82 28.78
CA SER A 7 -4.25 -6.24 27.48
C SER A 7 -3.46 -7.17 26.55
N LEU A 8 -4.06 -8.27 26.08
CA LEU A 8 -3.86 -8.69 24.70
C LEU A 8 -4.64 -7.68 23.86
N VAL A 9 -3.89 -6.93 23.07
CA VAL A 9 -4.11 -5.51 22.78
C VAL A 9 -5.15 -5.44 21.66
N SER A 10 -6.21 -4.64 21.77
CA SER A 10 -7.34 -4.55 20.81
C SER A 10 -6.94 -4.60 19.32
N ILE A 11 -5.78 -4.05 18.98
CA ILE A 11 -5.17 -4.12 17.64
C ILE A 11 -4.87 -5.54 17.13
N GLU A 12 -4.49 -6.47 18.00
CA GLU A 12 -4.19 -7.86 17.65
C GLU A 12 -5.48 -8.61 17.25
N ILE A 13 -6.60 -8.32 17.92
CA ILE A 13 -7.91 -8.90 17.56
C ILE A 13 -8.39 -8.33 16.21
N LEU A 14 -8.21 -7.03 16.00
CA LEU A 14 -8.47 -6.41 14.70
C LEU A 14 -7.59 -7.04 13.61
N LEU A 15 -6.31 -7.26 13.88
CA LEU A 15 -5.39 -7.90 12.94
C LEU A 15 -5.85 -9.31 12.57
N GLU A 16 -6.30 -10.11 13.53
CA GLU A 16 -6.84 -11.46 13.27
C GLU A 16 -8.04 -11.41 12.30
N LYS A 17 -8.96 -10.47 12.52
CA LYS A 17 -10.12 -10.26 11.64
C LYS A 17 -9.68 -9.88 10.22
N LEU A 18 -8.70 -8.99 10.10
CA LEU A 18 -8.16 -8.56 8.80
C LEU A 18 -7.45 -9.71 8.07
N LEU A 19 -6.64 -10.49 8.79
CA LEU A 19 -5.96 -11.67 8.26
C LEU A 19 -6.96 -12.67 7.69
N TYR A 20 -7.99 -13.03 8.48
CA TYR A 20 -9.00 -13.98 8.06
C TYR A 20 -9.82 -13.50 6.85
N ARG A 21 -10.25 -12.23 6.85
CA ARG A 21 -11.16 -11.71 5.82
C ARG A 21 -10.46 -11.33 4.52
N PHE A 22 -9.27 -10.75 4.58
CA PHE A 22 -8.63 -10.12 3.41
C PHE A 22 -7.31 -10.75 2.98
N LEU A 23 -6.66 -11.52 3.85
CA LEU A 23 -5.35 -12.15 3.59
C LEU A 23 -5.37 -13.68 3.68
N SER A 24 -6.55 -14.30 3.79
CA SER A 24 -6.67 -15.77 3.85
C SER A 24 -6.24 -16.49 2.57
N HIS A 25 -6.26 -15.80 1.44
CA HIS A 25 -5.77 -16.31 0.15
C HIS A 25 -4.31 -15.91 -0.15
N SER A 26 -3.67 -15.15 0.75
CA SER A 26 -2.29 -14.75 0.58
C SER A 26 -1.37 -15.96 0.71
N TYR A 27 -0.52 -16.18 -0.30
CA TYR A 27 0.44 -17.29 -0.28
C TYR A 27 1.44 -17.16 0.89
N CYS A 28 1.93 -15.95 1.11
CA CYS A 28 2.83 -15.65 2.21
C CYS A 28 2.68 -14.17 2.62
N ILE A 29 2.67 -13.94 3.93
CA ILE A 29 2.51 -12.62 4.54
C ILE A 29 3.83 -12.22 5.21
N THR A 30 4.31 -11.01 4.96
CA THR A 30 5.49 -10.47 5.59
C THR A 30 5.11 -9.53 6.72
N LEU A 31 5.52 -9.85 7.94
CA LEU A 31 5.33 -9.00 9.10
C LEU A 31 6.60 -8.19 9.34
N VAL A 32 6.56 -6.89 9.09
CA VAL A 32 7.66 -5.95 9.31
C VAL A 32 7.37 -5.17 10.57
N SER A 33 8.01 -5.54 11.67
CA SER A 33 7.67 -4.97 12.97
C SER A 33 8.88 -4.79 13.86
N GLU A 34 8.91 -3.65 14.56
CA GLU A 34 9.86 -3.40 15.65
C GLU A 34 9.33 -3.85 17.02
N LYS A 35 8.02 -4.09 17.12
CA LYS A 35 7.37 -4.66 18.31
C LYS A 35 7.05 -6.12 18.07
N SER A 36 7.26 -6.95 19.09
CA SER A 36 6.76 -8.32 19.06
C SER A 36 5.24 -8.28 19.05
N LEU A 37 4.64 -8.78 17.97
CA LEU A 37 3.19 -8.98 17.87
C LEU A 37 2.93 -10.43 18.24
N VAL A 38 2.18 -10.67 19.31
CA VAL A 38 1.93 -12.02 19.81
C VAL A 38 0.72 -12.57 19.07
N HIS A 39 0.93 -13.09 17.86
CA HIS A 39 -0.17 -13.66 17.08
C HIS A 39 0.15 -15.01 16.45
N GLN A 40 -0.81 -15.92 16.53
CA GLN A 40 -0.80 -17.18 15.78
C GLN A 40 -1.34 -16.91 14.38
N ILE A 41 -0.46 -16.46 13.48
CA ILE A 41 -0.81 -16.34 12.07
C ILE A 41 -0.91 -17.76 11.49
N ASN A 42 -2.13 -18.20 11.16
CA ASN A 42 -2.39 -19.53 10.59
C ASN A 42 -1.88 -19.70 9.14
N SER A 43 -1.44 -18.61 8.51
CA SER A 43 -0.87 -18.58 7.15
C SER A 43 0.66 -18.63 7.19
N SER A 44 1.31 -19.00 6.08
CA SER A 44 2.76 -18.87 5.97
C SER A 44 3.17 -17.42 6.12
N PHE A 45 4.05 -17.13 7.08
CA PHE A 45 4.52 -15.77 7.31
C PHE A 45 6.03 -15.70 7.49
N VAL A 46 6.59 -14.54 7.18
CA VAL A 46 7.99 -14.21 7.44
C VAL A 46 8.03 -12.97 8.31
N TYR A 47 8.82 -13.01 9.38
CA TYR A 47 9.01 -11.88 10.28
C TYR A 47 10.29 -11.14 9.96
N ILE A 48 10.21 -9.81 9.87
CA ILE A 48 11.33 -8.91 9.65
C ILE A 48 11.41 -7.96 10.84
N SER A 49 12.52 -8.03 11.58
CA SER A 49 12.93 -7.07 12.60
C SER A 49 14.00 -6.14 12.01
N PRO A 50 13.67 -4.88 11.67
CA PRO A 50 14.62 -3.98 11.02
C PRO A 50 15.85 -3.67 11.88
N LYS A 51 15.72 -3.73 13.21
CA LYS A 51 16.77 -3.37 14.17
C LYS A 51 17.84 -4.46 14.36
N GLU A 52 17.58 -5.70 13.95
CA GLU A 52 18.45 -6.84 14.30
C GLU A 52 19.43 -7.25 13.19
N ASN A 53 19.08 -7.13 11.90
CA ASN A 53 19.79 -7.85 10.83
C ASN A 53 20.00 -7.08 9.51
N GLY A 54 20.82 -6.01 9.50
CA GLY A 54 21.25 -5.35 8.26
C GLY A 54 20.19 -4.40 7.65
N SER A 55 20.39 -3.99 6.40
CA SER A 55 19.49 -3.04 5.72
C SER A 55 18.10 -3.64 5.51
N LEU A 56 17.05 -2.90 5.89
CA LEU A 56 15.63 -3.26 5.67
C LEU A 56 15.37 -3.61 4.19
N GLU A 57 16.02 -2.91 3.26
CA GLU A 57 15.90 -3.16 1.83
C GLU A 57 16.35 -4.58 1.45
N ASN A 58 17.48 -5.04 1.99
CA ASN A 58 18.00 -6.38 1.70
C ASN A 58 17.10 -7.47 2.28
N GLN A 59 16.55 -7.23 3.48
CA GLN A 59 15.60 -8.14 4.11
C GLN A 59 14.30 -8.23 3.28
N LEU A 60 13.74 -7.09 2.89
CA LEU A 60 12.54 -7.01 2.05
C LEU A 60 12.77 -7.64 0.68
N LEU A 61 13.94 -7.44 0.07
CA LEU A 61 14.31 -8.06 -1.21
C LEU A 61 14.32 -9.59 -1.10
N ASN A 62 15.01 -10.13 -0.10
CA ASN A 62 15.08 -11.58 0.11
C ASN A 62 13.69 -12.20 0.25
N VAL A 63 12.82 -11.56 1.03
CA VAL A 63 11.46 -12.06 1.28
C VAL A 63 10.56 -11.90 0.04
N SER A 64 10.74 -10.83 -0.74
CA SER A 64 10.07 -10.65 -2.03
C SER A 64 10.49 -11.73 -3.04
N GLU A 65 11.77 -12.14 -3.07
CA GLU A 65 12.25 -13.22 -3.94
C GLU A 65 11.76 -14.61 -3.50
N MET A 66 11.40 -14.78 -2.23
CA MET A 66 10.70 -15.98 -1.75
C MET A 66 9.21 -16.01 -2.16
N GLY A 67 8.70 -14.94 -2.78
CA GLY A 67 7.32 -14.85 -3.27
C GLY A 67 6.30 -14.36 -2.25
N CYS A 68 6.75 -13.84 -1.10
CA CYS A 68 5.89 -13.15 -0.13
C CYS A 68 5.61 -11.73 -0.64
N SER A 69 4.34 -11.39 -0.77
CA SER A 69 3.91 -10.18 -1.49
C SER A 69 2.96 -9.28 -0.71
N ASP A 70 2.36 -9.76 0.37
CA ASP A 70 1.49 -8.98 1.24
C ASP A 70 2.23 -8.63 2.53
N TYR A 71 2.02 -7.41 3.03
CA TYR A 71 2.80 -6.84 4.12
C TYR A 71 1.89 -6.33 5.23
N ILE A 72 2.30 -6.61 6.46
CA ILE A 72 1.79 -5.97 7.67
C ILE A 72 2.96 -5.20 8.28
N VAL A 73 2.80 -3.90 8.48
CA VAL A 73 3.89 -3.00 8.86
C VAL A 73 3.56 -2.32 10.18
N CYS A 74 4.43 -2.46 11.17
CA CYS A 74 4.31 -1.84 12.49
C CYS A 74 5.67 -1.25 12.90
N LEU A 75 5.93 -0.01 12.47
CA LEU A 75 7.21 0.68 12.64
C LEU A 75 7.00 2.05 13.28
N GLU A 76 8.00 2.50 14.05
CA GLU A 76 8.01 3.85 14.61
C GLU A 76 8.06 4.93 13.51
N ASP A 77 8.83 4.68 12.45
CA ASP A 77 8.86 5.47 11.22
C ASP A 77 8.33 4.66 10.02
N PRO A 78 7.02 4.76 9.70
CA PRO A 78 6.42 3.99 8.60
C PRO A 78 6.90 4.45 7.21
N LYS A 79 7.47 5.66 7.08
CA LYS A 79 7.97 6.15 5.78
C LYS A 79 9.19 5.37 5.32
N SER A 80 10.05 4.98 6.26
CA SER A 80 11.24 4.16 5.99
C SER A 80 10.90 2.87 5.23
N PHE A 81 9.77 2.24 5.57
CA PHE A 81 9.29 1.06 4.86
C PHE A 81 8.90 1.38 3.42
N MET A 82 8.16 2.46 3.16
CA MET A 82 7.72 2.77 1.79
C MET A 82 8.89 3.08 0.86
N ILE A 83 9.90 3.80 1.35
CA ILE A 83 11.13 4.08 0.61
C ILE A 83 11.86 2.78 0.28
N ALA A 84 12.08 1.92 1.28
CA ALA A 84 12.75 0.64 1.08
C ALA A 84 11.94 -0.28 0.15
N PHE A 85 10.62 -0.27 0.28
CA PHE A 85 9.70 -1.06 -0.53
C PHE A 85 9.73 -0.63 -2.01
N GLU A 86 9.71 0.67 -2.32
CA GLU A 86 9.84 1.17 -3.69
C GLU A 86 11.15 0.67 -4.34
N ASN A 87 12.27 0.78 -3.61
CA ASN A 87 13.58 0.31 -4.09
C ASN A 87 13.56 -1.20 -4.39
N VAL A 88 12.98 -2.00 -3.49
CA VAL A 88 12.88 -3.46 -3.66
C VAL A 88 12.00 -3.84 -4.85
N VAL A 89 10.88 -3.15 -5.07
CA VAL A 89 10.01 -3.40 -6.22
C VAL A 89 10.73 -3.14 -7.55
N HIS A 90 11.67 -2.19 -7.58
CA HIS A 90 12.49 -1.93 -8.76
C HIS A 90 13.66 -2.90 -8.94
N MET A 91 14.26 -3.39 -7.85
CA MET A 91 15.40 -4.30 -7.87
C MET A 91 15.01 -5.77 -8.04
N GLY A 92 13.85 -6.16 -7.52
CA GLY A 92 13.42 -7.56 -7.47
C GLY A 92 13.07 -8.12 -8.85
N ASN A 93 13.36 -9.41 -9.02
CA ASN A 93 12.92 -10.18 -10.19
C ASN A 93 11.42 -10.50 -10.11
N THR A 94 10.91 -10.66 -8.88
CA THR A 94 9.50 -11.00 -8.65
C THR A 94 8.60 -9.77 -8.75
N ARG A 95 7.86 -9.67 -9.85
CA ARG A 95 6.88 -8.59 -10.10
C ARG A 95 5.46 -9.09 -9.82
N ARG A 96 4.84 -8.55 -8.76
CA ARG A 96 3.42 -8.73 -8.43
C ARG A 96 2.79 -7.36 -8.20
N SER A 97 1.67 -7.09 -8.87
CA SER A 97 1.01 -5.79 -8.90
C SER A 97 -0.13 -5.65 -7.88
N ASP A 98 -0.60 -6.75 -7.29
CA ASP A 98 -1.80 -6.81 -6.44
C ASP A 98 -1.48 -6.91 -4.92
N ARG A 99 -0.28 -6.47 -4.53
CA ARG A 99 0.23 -6.50 -3.15
C ARG A 99 -0.65 -5.69 -2.21
N LYS A 100 -1.05 -6.29 -1.07
CA LYS A 100 -1.75 -5.58 0.02
C LYS A 100 -0.75 -5.16 1.09
N ILE A 101 -0.84 -3.91 1.53
CA ILE A 101 -0.01 -3.36 2.60
C ILE A 101 -0.92 -2.81 3.70
N ILE A 102 -0.80 -3.33 4.91
CA ILE A 102 -1.55 -2.90 6.09
C ILE A 102 -0.57 -2.26 7.07
N PHE A 103 -0.77 -0.99 7.38
CA PHE A 103 -0.02 -0.30 8.43
C PHE A 103 -0.78 -0.32 9.75
N LEU A 104 -0.11 -0.80 10.79
CA LEU A 104 -0.58 -0.80 12.16
C LEU A 104 0.02 0.41 12.90
N PRO A 105 -0.70 0.98 13.89
CA PRO A 105 -0.13 2.01 14.73
C PRO A 105 0.94 1.42 15.63
N PHE A 106 2.11 2.06 15.64
CA PHE A 106 3.16 1.72 16.60
C PHE A 106 2.69 1.99 18.03
N GLU A 107 2.00 3.11 18.27
CA GLU A 107 1.38 3.47 19.54
C GLU A 107 -0.02 4.09 19.32
N ASN A 108 -0.88 3.98 20.33
CA ASN A 108 -2.22 4.57 20.30
C ASN A 108 -2.16 6.06 20.69
N ASN A 109 -1.52 6.89 19.86
CA ASN A 109 -1.42 8.33 20.08
C ASN A 109 -1.57 9.15 18.79
N TYR A 110 -1.80 10.45 18.96
CA TYR A 110 -1.97 11.38 17.85
C TYR A 110 -0.72 11.47 16.94
N ASP A 111 0.49 11.44 17.51
CA ASP A 111 1.74 11.50 16.74
C ASP A 111 1.85 10.31 15.75
N THR A 112 1.57 9.09 16.22
CA THR A 112 1.54 7.89 15.39
C THR A 112 0.48 8.00 14.30
N LYS A 113 -0.72 8.49 14.62
CA LYS A 113 -1.78 8.73 13.64
C LYS A 113 -1.31 9.68 12.53
N MET A 114 -0.62 10.77 12.87
CA MET A 114 -0.11 11.71 11.89
C MET A 114 1.01 11.09 11.03
N LYS A 115 1.96 10.38 11.64
CA LYS A 115 3.01 9.65 10.91
C LYS A 115 2.45 8.64 9.91
N LEU A 116 1.38 7.92 10.27
CA LEU A 116 0.69 7.01 9.37
C LEU A 116 -0.01 7.75 8.23
N LEU A 117 -0.71 8.85 8.51
CA LEU A 117 -1.36 9.65 7.46
C LEU A 117 -0.35 10.26 6.49
N GLU A 118 0.84 10.64 6.97
CA GLU A 118 1.92 11.15 6.13
C GLU A 118 2.42 10.10 5.10
N VAL A 119 2.23 8.80 5.34
CA VAL A 119 2.53 7.74 4.36
C VAL A 119 1.75 7.98 3.06
N LEU A 120 0.52 8.50 3.12
CA LEU A 120 -0.29 8.75 1.92
C LEU A 120 0.27 9.87 1.04
N THR A 121 1.10 10.74 1.62
CA THR A 121 1.71 11.88 0.92
C THR A 121 2.98 11.52 0.14
N LEU A 122 3.49 10.31 0.35
CA LEU A 122 4.68 9.80 -0.30
C LEU A 122 4.43 9.50 -1.80
N LYS A 123 5.43 9.78 -2.64
CA LYS A 123 5.36 9.43 -4.07
C LYS A 123 5.28 7.92 -4.26
N GLU A 124 5.94 7.18 -3.37
CA GLU A 124 6.00 5.73 -3.30
C GLU A 124 4.60 5.12 -3.20
N THR A 125 3.73 5.76 -2.42
CA THR A 125 2.34 5.33 -2.19
C THR A 125 1.49 5.42 -3.46
N SER A 126 1.78 6.36 -4.37
CA SER A 126 0.98 6.55 -5.60
C SER A 126 0.98 5.31 -6.54
N PHE A 127 1.93 4.41 -6.35
CA PHE A 127 2.09 3.17 -7.11
C PHE A 127 1.48 1.94 -6.43
N VAL A 128 1.04 2.05 -5.18
CA VAL A 128 0.46 0.94 -4.40
C VAL A 128 -1.05 1.07 -4.41
N ALA A 129 -1.76 0.14 -5.06
CA ALA A 129 -3.22 0.17 -5.09
C ALA A 129 -3.84 -0.20 -3.74
N ASN A 130 -3.40 -1.30 -3.14
CA ASN A 130 -4.03 -1.87 -1.95
C ASN A 130 -3.26 -1.47 -0.69
N LEU A 131 -3.59 -0.31 -0.15
CA LEU A 131 -3.03 0.22 1.07
C LEU A 131 -4.12 0.39 2.14
N LEU A 132 -3.87 -0.03 3.36
CA LEU A 132 -4.76 0.19 4.50
C LEU A 132 -3.97 0.75 5.68
N LEU A 133 -4.42 1.86 6.23
CA LEU A 133 -3.92 2.46 7.46
C LEU A 133 -4.92 2.21 8.58
N ILE A 134 -4.44 1.69 9.71
CA ILE A 134 -5.23 1.57 10.93
C ILE A 134 -4.86 2.73 11.85
N LEU A 135 -5.79 3.65 12.05
CA LEU A 135 -5.56 4.87 12.81
C LEU A 135 -6.25 4.77 14.18
N PRO A 136 -5.51 4.92 15.29
CA PRO A 136 -6.13 4.95 16.61
C PRO A 136 -6.97 6.22 16.74
N ILE A 137 -8.12 6.09 17.38
CA ILE A 137 -8.97 7.21 17.78
C ILE A 137 -8.72 7.49 19.26
N ASP A 138 -8.67 8.77 19.62
CA ASP A 138 -8.56 9.17 21.01
C ASP A 138 -9.68 8.52 21.84
N GLN A 139 -9.30 7.93 22.97
CA GLN A 139 -10.16 7.06 23.78
C GLN A 139 -11.50 7.73 24.11
N CYS A 140 -12.58 7.25 23.51
CA CYS A 140 -13.94 7.56 23.90
C CYS A 140 -14.47 6.50 24.86
N GLY A 141 -14.02 6.55 26.12
CA GLY A 141 -14.46 5.62 27.16
C GLY A 141 -13.59 4.38 27.30
N ASN A 142 -14.21 3.24 27.63
CA ASN A 142 -13.51 1.98 27.93
C ASN A 142 -13.19 1.12 26.69
N CYS A 143 -13.58 1.58 25.50
CA CYS A 143 -13.42 0.86 24.25
C CYS A 143 -12.35 1.56 23.40
N ASP A 144 -11.56 0.76 22.70
CA ASP A 144 -10.64 1.25 21.68
C ASP A 144 -11.37 1.28 20.33
N PHE A 145 -11.16 2.35 19.60
CA PHE A 145 -11.70 2.51 18.25
C PHE A 145 -10.55 2.75 17.27
N TYR A 146 -10.67 2.15 16.10
CA TYR A 146 -9.71 2.31 15.02
C TYR A 146 -10.44 2.72 13.74
N ASP A 147 -10.05 3.87 13.18
CA ASP A 147 -10.47 4.28 11.85
C ASP A 147 -9.63 3.53 10.81
N LEU A 148 -10.29 2.99 9.81
CA LEU A 148 -9.68 2.26 8.70
C LEU A 148 -9.67 3.21 7.51
N VAL A 149 -8.47 3.59 7.08
CA VAL A 149 -8.28 4.63 6.07
C VAL A 149 -7.42 4.10 4.94
N THR A 150 -7.79 4.40 3.71
CA THR A 150 -6.98 4.15 2.52
C THR A 150 -6.75 5.48 1.77
N HIS A 151 -6.25 5.42 0.55
CA HIS A 151 -6.15 6.56 -0.35
C HIS A 151 -6.98 6.30 -1.61
N LYS A 152 -7.32 7.36 -2.34
CA LYS A 152 -8.08 7.22 -3.58
C LYS A 152 -7.17 6.82 -4.76
N TYR A 153 -6.82 5.54 -4.90
CA TYR A 153 -5.88 5.11 -5.94
C TYR A 153 -6.35 5.39 -7.38
N SER A 154 -7.65 5.32 -7.64
CA SER A 154 -8.26 5.53 -8.97
C SER A 154 -8.79 6.95 -9.15
N GLY A 155 -8.75 7.45 -10.38
CA GLY A 155 -9.05 8.85 -10.68
C GLY A 155 -7.80 9.67 -11.04
N PRO A 156 -7.95 11.00 -11.19
CA PRO A 156 -6.85 11.90 -11.47
C PRO A 156 -5.78 11.88 -10.37
N ASP A 157 -4.51 11.98 -10.75
CA ASP A 157 -3.36 11.88 -9.82
C ASP A 157 -3.42 12.91 -8.67
N ALA A 158 -4.08 14.06 -8.87
CA ALA A 158 -4.24 15.08 -7.84
C ALA A 158 -5.14 14.63 -6.67
N GLU A 159 -6.05 13.69 -6.90
CA GLU A 159 -6.97 13.18 -5.88
C GLU A 159 -6.41 11.97 -5.13
N SER A 160 -5.32 11.35 -5.63
CA SER A 160 -4.82 10.09 -5.08
C SER A 160 -4.08 10.20 -3.76
N VAL A 161 -3.79 11.42 -3.31
CA VAL A 161 -3.08 11.68 -2.06
C VAL A 161 -4.04 11.86 -0.87
N GLN A 162 -5.35 12.01 -1.14
CA GLN A 162 -6.31 12.28 -0.09
C GLN A 162 -6.66 11.02 0.71
N PRO A 163 -6.65 11.09 2.06
CA PRO A 163 -7.14 10.00 2.90
C PRO A 163 -8.62 9.74 2.62
N TYR A 164 -8.97 8.48 2.45
CA TYR A 164 -10.32 8.01 2.20
C TYR A 164 -10.73 7.07 3.33
N PHE A 165 -11.69 7.50 4.13
CA PHE A 165 -12.23 6.71 5.24
C PHE A 165 -13.08 5.55 4.72
N MET A 166 -12.79 4.34 5.20
CA MET A 166 -13.43 3.10 4.76
C MET A 166 -14.45 2.59 5.76
N ASP A 167 -14.02 2.44 7.01
CA ASP A 167 -14.84 1.90 8.09
C ASP A 167 -14.21 2.24 9.45
N GLN A 168 -14.90 1.87 10.52
CA GLN A 168 -14.40 1.94 11.88
C GLN A 168 -14.56 0.58 12.55
N TRP A 169 -13.56 0.17 13.32
CA TRP A 169 -13.63 -1.03 14.16
C TRP A 169 -13.70 -0.63 15.64
N ASN A 170 -14.48 -1.39 16.41
CA ASN A 170 -14.73 -1.14 17.84
C ASN A 170 -14.35 -2.37 18.68
N SER A 171 -13.50 -2.19 19.69
CA SER A 171 -13.02 -3.27 20.54
C SER A 171 -14.08 -3.87 21.47
N CYS A 172 -15.16 -3.15 21.77
CA CYS A 172 -16.24 -3.66 22.61
C CYS A 172 -17.23 -4.54 21.84
N THR A 173 -17.46 -4.25 20.56
CA THR A 173 -18.32 -5.09 19.69
C THR A 173 -17.52 -6.14 18.93
N LEU A 174 -16.19 -5.97 18.83
CA LEU A 174 -15.28 -6.83 18.08
C LEU A 174 -15.62 -6.91 16.57
N ASP A 175 -16.24 -5.86 16.04
CA ASP A 175 -16.76 -5.84 14.68
C ASP A 175 -16.59 -4.48 14.00
N PHE A 176 -16.71 -4.49 12.67
CA PHE A 176 -16.73 -3.30 11.82
C PHE A 176 -18.11 -2.64 11.84
N LEU A 177 -18.16 -1.31 11.79
CA LEU A 177 -19.42 -0.56 11.85
C LEU A 177 -20.27 -0.76 10.59
N ASN A 178 -19.65 -0.65 9.40
CA ASN A 178 -20.35 -0.70 8.12
C ASN A 178 -20.05 -2.00 7.33
N ASN A 179 -19.11 -2.80 7.81
CA ASN A 179 -18.68 -4.06 7.20
C ASN A 179 -18.20 -3.89 5.74
N THR A 180 -17.56 -2.78 5.42
CA THR A 180 -17.13 -2.44 4.05
C THR A 180 -15.98 -3.34 3.57
N ASP A 181 -15.76 -3.36 2.25
CA ASP A 181 -14.55 -3.94 1.67
C ASP A 181 -13.39 -2.95 1.82
N LEU A 182 -12.34 -3.35 2.54
CA LEU A 182 -11.21 -2.49 2.89
C LEU A 182 -10.17 -2.38 1.77
N PHE A 183 -10.30 -3.17 0.70
CA PHE A 183 -9.43 -3.11 -0.48
C PHE A 183 -10.26 -2.94 -1.76
N PRO A 184 -10.92 -1.77 -1.92
CA PRO A 184 -11.94 -1.57 -2.95
C PRO A 184 -11.37 -1.33 -4.36
N HIS A 185 -10.04 -1.25 -4.51
CA HIS A 185 -9.43 -0.80 -5.74
C HIS A 185 -9.45 -1.88 -6.80
N ASP A 186 -10.38 -1.73 -7.74
CA ASP A 186 -10.42 -2.52 -8.95
C ASP A 186 -9.38 -2.01 -9.97
N MET A 187 -8.38 -2.85 -10.25
CA MET A 187 -7.36 -2.57 -11.26
C MET A 187 -7.89 -2.70 -12.70
N SER A 188 -9.14 -3.13 -12.90
CA SER A 188 -9.78 -3.22 -14.21
C SER A 188 -10.10 -1.85 -14.81
N ASN A 189 -10.39 -0.84 -13.98
CA ASN A 189 -10.69 0.52 -14.42
C ASN A 189 -10.16 1.57 -13.42
N LEU A 190 -9.14 2.30 -13.85
CA LEU A 190 -8.46 3.32 -13.04
C LEU A 190 -9.08 4.73 -13.19
N ASN A 191 -10.23 4.86 -13.85
CA ASN A 191 -11.05 6.08 -13.94
C ASN A 191 -10.25 7.35 -14.32
N GLY A 192 -9.39 7.27 -15.34
CA GLY A 192 -8.64 8.42 -15.84
C GLY A 192 -7.28 8.66 -15.16
N LYS A 193 -6.76 7.67 -14.43
CA LYS A 193 -5.36 7.69 -13.94
C LYS A 193 -4.35 7.77 -15.08
N SER A 194 -3.27 8.54 -14.88
CA SER A 194 -2.27 8.78 -15.91
C SER A 194 -1.38 7.55 -16.16
N LEU A 195 -1.28 7.11 -17.42
CA LEU A 195 -0.27 6.13 -17.83
C LEU A 195 1.07 6.84 -18.08
N LYS A 196 2.08 6.53 -17.27
CA LYS A 196 3.45 7.03 -17.44
C LYS A 196 4.28 6.02 -18.21
N VAL A 197 4.85 6.45 -19.34
CA VAL A 197 5.73 5.63 -20.18
C VAL A 197 7.12 6.26 -20.19
N ALA A 198 8.13 5.50 -19.77
CA ALA A 198 9.53 5.91 -19.79
C ALA A 198 10.25 5.21 -20.96
N CYS A 199 10.95 6.00 -21.77
CA CYS A 199 11.76 5.51 -22.88
C CYS A 199 13.10 6.25 -22.93
N PHE A 200 14.10 5.63 -23.53
CA PHE A 200 15.36 6.30 -23.87
C PHE A 200 15.32 6.73 -25.33
N THR A 201 16.07 7.77 -25.70
CA THR A 201 16.23 8.13 -27.12
C THR A 201 17.11 7.11 -27.82
N TYR A 202 16.56 6.39 -28.80
CA TYR A 202 17.32 5.52 -29.69
C TYR A 202 16.69 5.47 -31.08
N LYS A 203 17.46 5.89 -32.08
CA LYS A 203 16.96 6.09 -33.45
C LYS A 203 16.82 4.74 -34.17
N PRO A 204 15.80 4.56 -35.03
CA PRO A 204 14.70 5.47 -35.34
C PRO A 204 13.43 5.28 -34.47
N TYR A 205 13.50 4.48 -33.41
CA TYR A 205 12.33 3.96 -32.71
C TYR A 205 11.76 4.92 -31.67
N VAL A 206 12.63 5.62 -30.94
CA VAL A 206 12.26 6.64 -29.96
C VAL A 206 13.16 7.85 -30.16
N LEU A 207 12.54 8.98 -30.48
CA LEU A 207 13.15 10.29 -30.61
C LEU A 207 12.46 11.21 -29.59
N LEU A 208 13.20 11.67 -28.58
CA LEU A 208 12.73 12.64 -27.58
C LEU A 208 13.41 13.99 -27.81
N ASP A 209 12.88 15.04 -27.19
CA ASP A 209 13.41 16.41 -27.23
C ASP A 209 13.57 16.98 -28.64
N ILE A 210 12.66 16.61 -29.54
CA ILE A 210 12.58 17.21 -30.87
C ILE A 210 12.06 18.64 -30.72
N GLU A 211 12.58 19.59 -31.51
CA GLU A 211 12.05 20.93 -31.55
C GLU A 211 10.54 20.91 -31.86
N THR A 212 9.76 21.62 -31.05
CA THR A 212 8.29 21.65 -31.16
C THR A 212 7.78 22.33 -32.43
N SER A 213 8.65 23.06 -33.14
CA SER A 213 8.43 23.59 -34.48
C SER A 213 8.36 22.49 -35.54
N ILE A 214 9.02 21.35 -35.32
CA ILE A 214 9.09 20.21 -36.23
C ILE A 214 8.04 19.17 -35.85
N GLU A 215 7.95 18.82 -34.57
CA GLU A 215 6.97 17.87 -34.04
C GLU A 215 6.28 18.43 -32.80
N SER A 216 4.97 18.62 -32.89
CA SER A 216 4.12 19.25 -31.88
C SER A 216 4.26 18.67 -30.46
N ARG A 217 4.52 17.36 -30.35
CA ARG A 217 4.67 16.67 -29.06
C ARG A 217 6.12 16.62 -28.57
N GLY A 218 7.07 17.16 -29.33
CA GLY A 218 8.50 17.09 -29.04
C GLY A 218 9.08 15.66 -29.02
N ARG A 219 8.32 14.69 -29.56
CA ARG A 219 8.67 13.26 -29.56
C ARG A 219 8.14 12.57 -30.81
N ASP A 220 8.93 11.68 -31.38
CA ASP A 220 8.57 10.87 -32.55
C ASP A 220 9.27 9.49 -32.49
N GLY A 221 9.04 8.66 -33.50
CA GLY A 221 9.63 7.34 -33.64
C GLY A 221 8.58 6.24 -33.66
N THR A 222 8.95 5.09 -34.20
CA THR A 222 8.02 3.97 -34.40
C THR A 222 7.34 3.54 -33.11
N GLU A 223 8.07 3.45 -31.99
CA GLU A 223 7.49 3.00 -30.72
C GLU A 223 6.62 4.07 -30.08
N VAL A 224 7.00 5.34 -30.17
CA VAL A 224 6.18 6.46 -29.69
C VAL A 224 4.83 6.48 -30.42
N ARG A 225 4.84 6.27 -31.74
CA ARG A 225 3.62 6.18 -32.55
C ARG A 225 2.77 4.95 -32.20
N ILE A 226 3.40 3.80 -31.93
CA ILE A 226 2.70 2.60 -31.48
C ILE A 226 2.00 2.86 -30.14
N VAL A 227 2.68 3.50 -29.19
CA VAL A 227 2.09 3.86 -27.88
C VAL A 227 0.93 4.84 -28.06
N ASP A 228 1.09 5.88 -28.88
CA ASP A 228 0.03 6.85 -29.14
C ASP A 228 -1.20 6.18 -29.79
N GLU A 229 -0.99 5.26 -30.74
CA GLU A 229 -2.07 4.48 -31.38
C GLU A 229 -2.71 3.45 -30.44
N PHE A 230 -1.91 2.78 -29.60
CA PHE A 230 -2.41 1.91 -28.55
C PHE A 230 -3.32 2.68 -27.60
N CYS A 231 -2.86 3.84 -27.12
CA CYS A 231 -3.66 4.70 -26.26
C CYS A 231 -4.96 5.16 -26.96
N ARG A 232 -4.88 5.51 -28.24
CA ARG A 232 -6.04 5.86 -29.05
C ARG A 232 -7.04 4.71 -29.15
N TYR A 233 -6.58 3.48 -29.34
CA TYR A 233 -7.46 2.32 -29.51
C TYR A 233 -8.03 1.81 -28.17
N ALA A 234 -7.17 1.64 -27.16
CA ALA A 234 -7.52 1.08 -25.87
C ALA A 234 -8.39 2.04 -25.02
N PHE A 235 -8.14 3.35 -25.10
CA PHE A 235 -8.80 4.32 -24.21
C PHE A 235 -9.88 5.19 -24.88
N LYS A 236 -10.04 5.19 -26.22
CA LYS A 236 -11.20 5.88 -26.87
C LYS A 236 -12.55 5.22 -26.65
N ARG A 237 -12.61 4.00 -26.10
CA ARG A 237 -13.88 3.31 -25.86
C ARG A 237 -14.61 3.79 -24.58
N PHE A 238 -14.08 4.81 -23.90
CA PHE A 238 -14.56 5.32 -22.61
C PHE A 238 -14.87 6.82 -22.59
N PHE A 239 -14.96 7.48 -23.74
CA PHE A 239 -15.56 8.82 -23.89
C PHE A 239 -16.91 8.72 -24.60
#